data_AF-A0A395NR48-F1
#
_entry.id   AF-A0A395NR48-F1
#
_cell.length_a   1.000
_cell.length_b   1.000
_cell.length_c   1.000
_cell.angle_alpha   90.00
_cell.angle_beta   90.00
_cell.angle_gamma   90.00
#
_symmetry.space_group_name_H-M   'P 1'
#
loop_
_entity.id
_entity.type
_entity.pdbx_description
1 polymer ?
#
loop_
_entity_poly.entity_id
_entity_poly.type
_entity_poly.pdbx_seq_one_letter_code
_entity_poly.pdbx_strand_id
1 'polypeptide(L)'
;MTQIEEQPRRRTYRGNCHCGAFVYEIDLPELDTVIDCDCSFCSRKGHLYVQTSEDANFRVVKGSEEKLTSYTFGAASKIHKFCPKCATSLLSRMPNGAPHLKLLLNARAMQDVDIRTLQRRHVFYSKINSQYLPPEHKGDIPPSIEGGRLYMGSCHCGAVTLALTSKPLDESSEERAAECNCNICQRNAYVWLRPKPEHVVLSGPEDAIGRYVFADGLTSKTFCRTCGVNMTNIRNELPEEEVLALSEQARQIYWRGKATYPVNARVLHGVDVGKLKKVLFDGATLMPSTYVNPNPHGKQALWASIRHHRSQEQLVTRAYRDSQMQRRASSPGPPSRGHRGGYATSFQAGIVQVPAEETNAAKATCGVRMLVTLPLVGGDDLASKQGGILAGKVDW
;
A
#
# COMPACT_ATOMS: atom_id res chain seq x y z
N MET A 1 -30.81 -25.14 32.34
CA MET A 1 -29.69 -25.46 31.44
C MET A 1 -29.10 -24.14 30.97
N THR A 2 -28.05 -23.68 31.63
CA THR A 2 -27.35 -22.43 31.28
C THR A 2 -26.58 -22.72 29.99
N GLN A 3 -26.99 -22.11 28.89
CA GLN A 3 -26.19 -22.14 27.66
C GLN A 3 -24.87 -21.44 27.99
N ILE A 4 -23.78 -22.21 28.02
CA ILE A 4 -22.44 -21.64 28.02
C ILE A 4 -22.26 -21.11 26.61
N GLU A 5 -22.55 -19.82 26.39
CA GLU A 5 -22.15 -19.14 25.16
C GLU A 5 -20.62 -19.21 25.10
N GLU A 6 -20.12 -20.05 24.19
CA GLU A 6 -18.70 -20.20 23.95
C GLU A 6 -18.18 -18.87 23.42
N GLN A 7 -17.38 -18.17 24.24
CA GLN A 7 -16.87 -16.86 23.84
C GLN A 7 -16.05 -17.00 22.57
N PRO A 8 -16.31 -16.18 21.53
CA PRO A 8 -15.61 -16.30 20.27
C PRO A 8 -14.12 -16.08 20.51
N ARG A 9 -13.30 -16.93 19.89
CA ARG A 9 -11.83 -16.82 19.96
C ARG A 9 -11.42 -15.40 19.53
N ARG A 10 -10.60 -14.76 20.35
CA ARG A 10 -10.17 -13.37 20.16
C ARG A 10 -8.70 -13.31 19.80
N ARG A 11 -8.31 -12.31 19.02
CA ARG A 11 -6.91 -12.01 18.74
C ARG A 11 -6.68 -10.51 18.55
N THR A 12 -5.46 -10.07 18.81
CA THR A 12 -5.01 -8.72 18.48
C THR A 12 -4.68 -8.65 16.99
N TYR A 13 -5.39 -7.77 16.27
CA TYR A 13 -5.10 -7.44 14.88
C TYR A 13 -4.23 -6.20 14.82
N ARG A 14 -3.07 -6.32 14.17
CA ARG A 14 -2.20 -5.19 13.86
C ARG A 14 -2.42 -4.74 12.42
N GLY A 15 -2.45 -3.43 12.18
CA GLY A 15 -2.52 -2.89 10.82
C GLY A 15 -1.64 -1.68 10.62
N ASN A 16 -1.22 -1.45 9.38
CA ASN A 16 -0.33 -0.34 9.04
C ASN A 16 -0.49 0.11 7.60
N CYS A 17 -0.17 1.39 7.34
CA CYS A 17 0.06 1.84 5.97
C CYS A 17 1.34 1.23 5.41
N HIS A 18 1.47 1.17 4.08
CA HIS A 18 2.65 0.56 3.48
C HIS A 18 3.94 1.21 3.99
N CYS A 19 4.08 2.53 4.01
CA CYS A 19 5.32 3.17 4.48
C CYS A 19 5.61 3.04 6.00
N GLY A 20 4.72 2.43 6.79
CA GLY A 20 4.90 2.23 8.23
C GLY A 20 4.88 3.52 9.08
N ALA A 21 4.39 4.63 8.51
CA ALA A 21 4.23 5.90 9.23
C ALA A 21 3.05 5.88 10.22
N PHE A 22 2.02 5.10 9.92
CA PHE A 22 0.88 4.85 10.79
C PHE A 22 0.75 3.35 11.07
N VAL A 23 0.61 3.00 12.34
CA VAL A 23 0.43 1.64 12.82
C VAL A 23 -0.60 1.64 13.93
N TYR A 24 -1.54 0.70 13.90
CA TYR A 24 -2.57 0.52 14.91
C TYR A 24 -2.66 -0.94 15.34
N GLU A 25 -3.29 -1.16 16.48
CA GLU A 25 -3.76 -2.46 16.95
C GLU A 25 -5.23 -2.36 17.34
N ILE A 26 -5.93 -3.48 17.27
CA ILE A 26 -7.29 -3.63 17.77
C ILE A 26 -7.52 -5.08 18.22
N ASP A 27 -8.16 -5.24 19.37
CA ASP A 27 -8.57 -6.57 19.86
C ASP A 27 -9.99 -6.86 19.40
N LEU A 28 -10.15 -7.92 18.61
CA LEU A 28 -11.43 -8.33 18.03
C LEU A 28 -11.59 -9.86 18.12
N PRO A 29 -12.84 -10.37 18.05
CA PRO A 29 -13.09 -11.75 17.65
C PRO A 29 -12.37 -12.11 16.34
N GLU A 30 -12.15 -13.40 16.11
CA GLU A 30 -11.61 -13.88 14.84
C GLU A 30 -12.48 -13.39 13.66
N LEU A 31 -11.84 -12.71 12.71
CA LEU A 31 -12.47 -12.21 11.50
C LEU A 31 -12.83 -13.37 10.58
N ASP A 32 -14.12 -13.49 10.28
CA ASP A 32 -14.67 -14.38 9.27
C ASP A 32 -15.23 -13.61 8.06
N THR A 33 -15.68 -12.37 8.27
CA THR A 33 -16.48 -11.61 7.32
C THR A 33 -15.95 -10.20 7.13
N VAL A 34 -16.04 -9.71 5.89
CA VAL A 34 -15.75 -8.32 5.52
C VAL A 34 -16.84 -7.74 4.64
N ILE A 35 -17.00 -6.43 4.70
CA ILE A 35 -17.94 -5.68 3.87
C ILE A 35 -17.27 -5.28 2.56
N ASP A 36 -17.86 -5.72 1.46
CA ASP A 36 -17.47 -5.38 0.09
C ASP A 36 -18.54 -4.44 -0.48
N CYS A 37 -18.25 -3.14 -0.50
CA CYS A 37 -19.19 -2.10 -0.93
C CYS A 37 -18.89 -1.66 -2.35
N ASP A 38 -19.93 -1.56 -3.18
CA ASP A 38 -19.83 -1.24 -4.61
C ASP A 38 -19.91 0.27 -4.94
N CYS A 39 -19.97 1.15 -3.94
CA CYS A 39 -20.09 2.59 -4.20
C CYS A 39 -18.89 3.11 -5.02
N SER A 40 -19.07 4.26 -5.68
CA SER A 40 -18.07 4.89 -6.55
C SER A 40 -16.68 5.05 -5.90
N PHE A 41 -16.63 5.23 -4.58
CA PHE A 41 -15.37 5.37 -3.84
C PHE A 41 -14.78 4.01 -3.43
N CYS A 42 -15.59 3.12 -2.86
CA CYS A 42 -15.13 1.83 -2.36
C CYS A 42 -14.65 0.91 -3.50
N SER A 43 -15.32 0.93 -4.66
CA SER A 43 -14.90 0.19 -5.85
C SER A 43 -13.53 0.64 -6.38
N ARG A 44 -13.31 1.96 -6.47
CA ARG A 44 -12.03 2.59 -6.86
C ARG A 44 -10.88 2.25 -5.91
N LYS A 45 -11.16 2.25 -4.60
CA LYS A 45 -10.17 1.93 -3.55
C LYS A 45 -10.01 0.44 -3.28
N GLY A 46 -10.97 -0.38 -3.73
CA GLY A 46 -11.05 -1.80 -3.44
C GLY A 46 -11.12 -2.11 -1.95
N HIS A 47 -11.85 -1.31 -1.17
CA HIS A 47 -11.95 -1.50 0.29
C HIS A 47 -12.63 -2.82 0.64
N LEU A 48 -12.08 -3.52 1.64
CA LEU A 48 -12.80 -4.56 2.39
C LEU A 48 -12.83 -4.14 3.84
N TYR A 49 -14.01 -3.76 4.33
CA TYR A 49 -14.14 -3.21 5.68
C TYR A 49 -14.49 -4.27 6.71
N VAL A 50 -13.75 -4.27 7.81
CA VAL A 50 -14.16 -4.87 9.08
C VAL A 50 -15.05 -3.87 9.81
N GLN A 51 -16.24 -4.32 10.18
CA GLN A 51 -17.17 -3.60 11.05
C GLN A 51 -16.98 -4.07 12.49
N THR A 52 -17.04 -3.16 13.44
CA THR A 52 -16.93 -3.50 14.87
C THR A 52 -17.65 -2.46 15.72
N SER A 53 -18.34 -2.93 16.76
CA SER A 53 -18.89 -2.08 17.83
C SER A 53 -17.89 -1.88 18.98
N GLU A 54 -16.68 -2.46 18.87
CA GLU A 54 -15.64 -2.45 19.89
C GLU A 54 -14.53 -1.43 19.58
N ASP A 55 -14.92 -0.23 19.15
CA ASP A 55 -13.96 0.83 18.79
C ASP A 55 -13.11 1.31 19.97
N ALA A 56 -13.56 1.07 21.21
CA ALA A 56 -12.78 1.25 22.43
C ALA A 56 -11.50 0.39 22.50
N ASN A 57 -11.44 -0.74 21.80
CA ASN A 57 -10.26 -1.62 21.77
C ASN A 57 -9.20 -1.15 20.75
N PHE A 58 -9.52 -0.12 19.95
CA PHE A 58 -8.61 0.41 18.94
C PHE A 58 -7.55 1.31 19.58
N ARG A 59 -6.28 1.06 19.25
CA ARG A 59 -5.16 1.86 19.72
C ARG A 59 -4.19 2.18 18.59
N VAL A 60 -3.77 3.43 18.51
CA VAL A 60 -2.68 3.85 17.60
C VAL A 60 -1.35 3.52 18.28
N VAL A 61 -0.52 2.72 17.60
CA VAL A 61 0.82 2.33 18.09
C VAL A 61 1.90 3.28 17.59
N LYS A 62 1.74 3.82 16.37
CA LYS A 62 2.68 4.77 15.77
C LYS A 62 1.94 5.74 14.84
N GLY A 63 2.35 7.00 14.87
CA GLY A 63 1.73 8.06 14.10
C GLY A 63 0.53 8.65 14.85
N SER A 64 -0.39 9.27 14.13
CA SER A 64 -1.64 9.75 14.71
C SER A 64 -2.72 9.79 13.61
N GLU A 65 -3.99 9.70 14.01
CA GLU A 65 -5.10 9.68 13.06
C GLU A 65 -5.32 11.03 12.36
N GLU A 66 -4.82 12.12 12.94
CA GLU A 66 -4.86 13.49 12.43
C GLU A 66 -3.82 13.69 11.32
N LYS A 67 -2.75 12.89 11.32
CA LYS A 67 -1.72 12.88 10.24
C LYS A 67 -2.15 12.07 9.02
N LEU A 68 -3.29 11.36 9.08
CA LEU A 68 -3.88 10.72 7.92
C LEU A 68 -4.69 11.75 7.13
N THR A 69 -4.64 11.67 5.80
CA THR A 69 -5.53 12.50 4.98
C THR A 69 -6.96 12.01 5.14
N SER A 70 -7.86 12.94 5.41
CA SER A 70 -9.29 12.69 5.53
C SER A 70 -9.99 13.09 4.24
N TYR A 71 -10.87 12.23 3.75
CA TYR A 71 -11.69 12.48 2.57
C TYR A 71 -13.15 12.17 2.87
N THR A 72 -14.03 13.13 2.59
CA THR A 72 -15.48 13.03 2.73
C THR A 72 -16.14 13.46 1.41
N PHE A 73 -17.37 13.00 1.20
CA PHE A 73 -18.20 13.37 0.05
C PHE A 73 -19.67 13.13 0.38
N GLY A 74 -20.57 13.60 -0.48
CA GLY A 74 -22.02 13.51 -0.25
C GLY A 74 -22.41 14.17 1.08
N ALA A 75 -23.19 13.47 1.91
CA ALA A 75 -23.61 13.94 3.22
C ALA A 75 -22.48 14.04 4.28
N ALA A 76 -21.22 13.75 3.90
CA ALA A 76 -20.05 13.79 4.77
C ALA A 76 -20.16 12.96 6.07
N SER A 77 -21.06 11.97 6.11
CA SER A 77 -21.29 11.10 7.26
C SER A 77 -20.15 10.10 7.52
N LYS A 78 -19.34 9.81 6.50
CA LYS A 78 -18.20 8.90 6.55
C LYS A 78 -16.92 9.62 6.15
N ILE A 79 -15.95 9.58 7.06
CA ILE A 79 -14.62 10.17 6.93
C ILE A 79 -13.65 9.06 6.57
N HIS A 80 -13.22 9.02 5.31
CA HIS A 80 -12.25 8.04 4.84
C HIS A 80 -10.83 8.50 5.14
N LYS A 81 -10.02 7.67 5.79
CA LYS A 81 -8.66 8.02 6.19
C LYS A 81 -7.61 7.16 5.50
N PHE A 82 -6.66 7.81 4.84
CA PHE A 82 -5.56 7.15 4.14
C PHE A 82 -4.22 7.82 4.44
N CYS A 83 -3.13 7.07 4.26
CA CYS A 83 -1.80 7.60 4.46
C CYS A 83 -1.43 8.60 3.35
N PRO A 84 -1.04 9.85 3.67
CA PRO A 84 -0.67 10.86 2.66
C PRO A 84 0.56 10.47 1.85
N LYS A 85 1.42 9.58 2.36
CA LYS A 85 2.68 9.18 1.71
C LYS A 85 2.50 8.03 0.70
N CYS A 86 1.66 7.05 1.00
CA CYS A 86 1.57 5.80 0.21
C CYS A 86 0.15 5.41 -0.20
N ALA A 87 -0.83 6.28 0.08
CA ALA A 87 -2.24 6.12 -0.26
C ALA A 87 -2.95 4.88 0.30
N THR A 88 -2.28 4.09 1.14
CA THR A 88 -2.93 2.98 1.85
C THR A 88 -4.06 3.51 2.70
N SER A 89 -5.27 3.10 2.35
CA SER A 89 -6.49 3.35 3.12
C SER A 89 -6.48 2.44 4.33
N LEU A 90 -6.60 3.01 5.52
CA LEU A 90 -6.49 2.24 6.76
C LEU A 90 -7.83 2.08 7.45
N LEU A 91 -8.57 3.18 7.57
CA LEU A 91 -9.80 3.18 8.34
C LEU A 91 -10.77 4.24 7.84
N SER A 92 -11.99 4.18 8.35
CA SER A 92 -12.96 5.25 8.21
C SER A 92 -13.69 5.47 9.52
N ARG A 93 -14.03 6.72 9.80
CA ARG A 93 -14.82 7.12 10.98
C ARG A 93 -16.21 7.57 10.53
N MET A 94 -17.23 7.15 11.26
CA MET A 94 -18.60 7.66 11.12
C MET A 94 -19.10 8.11 12.50
N PRO A 95 -18.78 9.33 12.95
CA PRO A 95 -19.05 9.76 14.32
C PRO A 95 -20.52 9.61 14.76
N ASN A 96 -21.44 9.87 13.83
CA ASN A 96 -22.88 9.79 14.03
C ASN A 96 -23.49 8.45 13.54
N GLY A 97 -22.65 7.46 13.22
CA GLY A 97 -23.11 6.15 12.79
C GLY A 97 -23.55 5.27 13.96
N ALA A 98 -24.30 4.20 13.65
CA ALA A 98 -24.55 3.11 14.58
C ALA A 98 -23.22 2.57 15.15
N PRO A 99 -23.19 1.96 16.35
CA PRO A 99 -21.95 1.52 17.00
C PRO A 99 -21.01 0.74 16.07
N HIS A 100 -21.53 -0.23 15.31
CA HIS A 100 -20.75 -1.06 14.38
C HIS A 100 -20.21 -0.34 13.13
N LEU A 101 -20.59 0.93 12.92
CA LEU A 101 -20.16 1.78 11.80
C LEU A 101 -19.22 2.90 12.23
N LYS A 102 -19.10 3.18 13.53
CA LYS A 102 -18.27 4.29 14.04
C LYS A 102 -16.81 4.16 13.64
N LEU A 103 -16.29 2.93 13.62
CA LEU A 103 -14.97 2.57 13.14
C LEU A 103 -15.08 1.45 12.11
N LEU A 104 -14.51 1.70 10.93
CA LEU A 104 -14.40 0.72 9.86
C LEU A 104 -12.92 0.55 9.52
N LEU A 105 -12.39 -0.66 9.65
CA LEU A 105 -10.97 -0.93 9.36
C LEU A 105 -10.81 -1.63 8.01
N ASN A 106 -9.84 -1.22 7.20
CA ASN A 106 -9.57 -1.90 5.94
C ASN A 106 -8.77 -3.17 6.20
N ALA A 107 -9.38 -4.34 5.97
CA ALA A 107 -8.73 -5.64 6.17
C ALA A 107 -7.42 -5.78 5.36
N ARG A 108 -7.32 -5.10 4.22
CA ARG A 108 -6.10 -5.08 3.38
C ARG A 108 -4.90 -4.42 4.05
N ALA A 109 -5.13 -3.55 5.02
CA ALA A 109 -4.10 -2.88 5.80
C ALA A 109 -3.68 -3.67 7.04
N MET A 110 -4.41 -4.73 7.39
CA MET A 110 -4.04 -5.61 8.50
C MET A 110 -2.84 -6.48 8.12
N GLN A 111 -2.07 -6.86 9.12
CA GLN A 111 -0.98 -7.83 9.03
C GLN A 111 -1.56 -9.23 9.23
N ASP A 112 -1.01 -10.21 8.53
CA ASP A 112 -1.33 -11.64 8.73
C ASP A 112 -2.83 -11.96 8.65
N VAL A 113 -3.52 -11.29 7.72
CA VAL A 113 -4.91 -11.54 7.34
C VAL A 113 -4.95 -11.92 5.87
N ASP A 114 -5.28 -13.17 5.57
CA ASP A 114 -5.60 -13.58 4.20
C ASP A 114 -7.02 -13.15 3.85
N ILE A 115 -7.12 -12.00 3.22
CA ILE A 115 -8.38 -11.42 2.72
C ILE A 115 -9.17 -12.32 1.76
N ARG A 116 -8.56 -13.39 1.22
CA ARG A 116 -9.24 -14.33 0.29
C ARG A 116 -10.03 -15.40 1.03
N THR A 117 -9.69 -15.67 2.29
CA THR A 117 -10.41 -16.65 3.11
C THR A 117 -11.61 -16.05 3.85
N LEU A 118 -11.75 -14.72 3.84
CA LEU A 118 -12.85 -14.03 4.48
C LEU A 118 -14.10 -14.03 3.60
N GLN A 119 -15.25 -14.33 4.19
CA GLN A 119 -16.56 -14.18 3.57
C GLN A 119 -16.82 -12.71 3.24
N ARG A 120 -17.44 -12.46 2.08
CA ARG A 120 -17.77 -11.10 1.64
C ARG A 120 -19.26 -10.85 1.75
N ARG A 121 -19.62 -9.94 2.64
CA ARG A 121 -20.98 -9.39 2.67
C ARG A 121 -21.04 -8.21 1.72
N HIS A 122 -21.70 -8.42 0.58
CA HIS A 122 -21.85 -7.39 -0.44
C HIS A 122 -22.89 -6.35 -0.04
N VAL A 123 -22.53 -5.08 -0.15
CA VAL A 123 -23.43 -3.94 0.11
C VAL A 123 -23.52 -3.08 -1.16
N PHE A 124 -24.70 -3.08 -1.76
CA PHE A 124 -24.98 -2.41 -3.04
C PHE A 124 -25.41 -0.95 -2.85
N TYR A 125 -24.50 -0.14 -2.31
CA TYR A 125 -24.78 1.27 -2.04
C TYR A 125 -24.92 2.09 -3.33
N SER A 126 -24.36 1.60 -4.45
CA SER A 126 -24.60 2.18 -5.79
C SER A 126 -26.08 2.29 -6.15
N LYS A 127 -26.92 1.39 -5.62
CA LYS A 127 -28.37 1.35 -5.86
C LYS A 127 -29.16 2.31 -4.95
N ILE A 128 -28.55 2.77 -3.86
CA ILE A 128 -29.19 3.61 -2.83
C ILE A 128 -28.83 5.08 -3.03
N ASN A 129 -27.62 5.37 -3.53
CA ASN A 129 -27.16 6.73 -3.77
C ASN A 129 -26.46 6.80 -5.14
N SER A 130 -27.22 7.13 -6.18
CA SER A 130 -26.78 7.09 -7.59
C SER A 130 -26.18 8.41 -8.10
N GLN A 131 -25.88 9.37 -7.22
CA GLN A 131 -25.52 10.74 -7.65
C GLN A 131 -24.05 10.92 -8.09
N TYR A 132 -23.22 9.88 -8.07
CA TYR A 132 -21.83 10.04 -8.53
C TYR A 132 -21.79 10.14 -10.05
N LEU A 133 -21.56 11.34 -10.56
CA LEU A 133 -21.23 11.59 -11.95
C LEU A 133 -19.70 11.51 -12.14
N PRO A 134 -19.20 10.62 -13.00
CA PRO A 134 -17.77 10.54 -13.27
C PRO A 134 -17.24 11.88 -13.82
N PRO A 135 -16.15 12.42 -13.26
CA PRO A 135 -15.50 13.62 -13.77
C PRO A 135 -15.05 13.48 -15.21
N GLU A 136 -15.26 14.52 -16.01
CA GLU A 136 -14.75 14.61 -17.38
C GLU A 136 -13.23 14.70 -17.40
N HIS A 137 -12.62 13.99 -18.35
CA HIS A 137 -11.19 14.13 -18.63
C HIS A 137 -10.94 15.42 -19.41
N LYS A 138 -9.92 16.19 -19.00
CA LYS A 138 -9.56 17.47 -19.61
C LYS A 138 -8.17 17.46 -20.26
N GLY A 139 -7.49 16.31 -20.26
CA GLY A 139 -6.21 16.15 -20.94
C GLY A 139 -6.37 15.73 -22.40
N ASP A 140 -5.24 15.51 -23.05
CA ASP A 140 -5.19 15.02 -24.42
C ASP A 140 -5.81 13.62 -24.55
N ILE A 141 -6.30 13.31 -25.74
CA ILE A 141 -6.82 11.99 -26.06
C ILE A 141 -5.69 11.15 -26.68
N PRO A 142 -5.38 9.96 -26.13
CA PRO A 142 -4.38 9.07 -26.72
C PRO A 142 -4.80 8.62 -28.13
N PRO A 143 -3.84 8.28 -29.01
CA PRO A 143 -4.13 7.81 -30.35
C PRO A 143 -5.03 6.55 -30.32
N SER A 144 -5.81 6.40 -31.40
CA SER A 144 -6.65 5.21 -31.60
C SER A 144 -5.79 3.98 -31.92
N ILE A 145 -6.27 2.80 -31.55
CA ILE A 145 -5.68 1.52 -31.94
C ILE A 145 -6.72 0.70 -32.70
N GLU A 146 -6.27 -0.16 -33.59
CA GLU A 146 -7.15 -1.06 -34.33
C GLU A 146 -7.96 -1.96 -33.39
N GLY A 147 -9.28 -1.98 -33.57
CA GLY A 147 -10.21 -2.70 -32.68
C GLY A 147 -10.27 -2.17 -31.25
N GLY A 148 -9.69 -1.00 -30.97
CA GLY A 148 -9.65 -0.39 -29.66
C GLY A 148 -10.87 0.44 -29.31
N ARG A 149 -10.97 0.77 -28.01
CA ARG A 149 -11.94 1.70 -27.44
C ARG A 149 -11.20 2.72 -26.58
N LEU A 150 -11.76 3.91 -26.52
CA LEU A 150 -11.32 4.96 -25.60
C LEU A 150 -12.04 4.80 -24.26
N TYR A 151 -11.28 4.70 -23.18
CA TYR A 151 -11.77 4.63 -21.80
C TYR A 151 -11.38 5.88 -21.04
N MET A 152 -12.39 6.54 -20.48
CA MET A 152 -12.19 7.59 -19.49
C MET A 152 -12.03 6.98 -18.10
N GLY A 153 -11.22 7.64 -17.27
CA GLY A 153 -11.00 7.25 -15.90
C GLY A 153 -10.73 8.47 -15.01
N SER A 154 -10.90 8.29 -13.72
CA SER A 154 -10.66 9.37 -12.76
C SER A 154 -10.44 8.86 -11.34
N CYS A 155 -9.73 9.68 -10.57
CA CYS A 155 -9.86 9.64 -9.12
C CYS A 155 -11.29 10.02 -8.73
N HIS A 156 -11.66 9.82 -7.46
CA HIS A 156 -13.03 10.07 -7.02
C HIS A 156 -13.39 11.56 -6.96
N CYS A 157 -12.44 12.43 -6.60
CA CYS A 157 -12.72 13.87 -6.51
C CYS A 157 -12.58 14.62 -7.85
N GLY A 158 -12.11 13.96 -8.91
CA GLY A 158 -11.92 14.58 -10.23
C GLY A 158 -10.64 15.39 -10.41
N ALA A 159 -9.84 15.62 -9.37
CA ALA A 159 -8.58 16.35 -9.48
C ALA A 159 -7.52 15.66 -10.37
N VAL A 160 -7.63 14.34 -10.54
CA VAL A 160 -6.78 13.55 -11.43
C VAL A 160 -7.67 12.68 -12.30
N THR A 161 -7.49 12.78 -13.61
CA THR A 161 -8.24 12.05 -14.63
C THR A 161 -7.29 11.27 -15.52
N LEU A 162 -7.82 10.32 -16.27
CA LEU A 162 -7.07 9.41 -17.12
C LEU A 162 -7.84 9.18 -18.41
N ALA A 163 -7.17 9.19 -19.55
CA ALA A 163 -7.65 8.61 -20.80
C ALA A 163 -6.78 7.42 -21.18
N LEU A 164 -7.41 6.33 -21.61
CA LEU A 164 -6.76 5.10 -22.03
C LEU A 164 -7.37 4.61 -23.34
N THR A 165 -6.57 4.42 -24.38
CA THR A 165 -6.97 3.63 -25.55
C THR A 165 -6.49 2.19 -25.36
N SER A 166 -7.40 1.22 -25.42
CA SER A 166 -7.09 -0.21 -25.21
C SER A 166 -8.09 -1.08 -25.98
N LYS A 167 -7.80 -2.38 -26.14
CA LYS A 167 -8.79 -3.33 -26.65
C LYS A 167 -10.02 -3.37 -25.70
N PRO A 168 -11.14 -4.01 -26.08
CA PRO A 168 -12.27 -4.19 -25.17
C PRO A 168 -11.84 -4.71 -23.80
N LEU A 169 -12.27 -4.05 -22.71
CA LEU A 169 -11.98 -4.38 -21.31
C LEU A 169 -13.21 -5.00 -20.66
N ASP A 170 -13.71 -6.06 -21.27
CA ASP A 170 -14.88 -6.82 -20.84
C ASP A 170 -14.56 -8.33 -20.89
N GLU A 171 -15.56 -9.18 -20.68
CA GLU A 171 -15.39 -10.64 -20.64
C GLU A 171 -14.81 -11.21 -21.95
N SER A 172 -15.02 -10.52 -23.09
CA SER A 172 -14.48 -10.91 -24.39
C SER A 172 -12.99 -10.60 -24.54
N SER A 173 -12.44 -9.77 -23.65
CA SER A 173 -11.06 -9.30 -23.74
C SER A 173 -10.04 -10.44 -23.77
N GLU A 174 -9.07 -10.33 -24.66
CA GLU A 174 -7.84 -11.11 -24.59
C GLU A 174 -6.79 -10.45 -23.68
N GLU A 175 -6.96 -9.17 -23.35
CA GLU A 175 -6.09 -8.48 -22.42
C GLU A 175 -6.25 -9.06 -21.02
N ARG A 176 -5.13 -9.36 -20.38
CA ARG A 176 -5.11 -9.89 -19.02
C ARG A 176 -4.73 -8.80 -18.04
N ALA A 177 -5.67 -8.44 -17.18
CA ALA A 177 -5.38 -7.65 -15.99
C ALA A 177 -4.50 -8.46 -15.04
N ALA A 178 -3.71 -7.78 -14.20
CA ALA A 178 -2.88 -8.44 -13.20
C ALA A 178 -3.24 -7.99 -11.79
N GLU A 179 -3.46 -8.96 -10.93
CA GLU A 179 -3.48 -8.77 -9.47
C GLU A 179 -2.17 -9.34 -8.91
N CYS A 180 -1.65 -8.72 -7.86
CA CYS A 180 -0.38 -9.12 -7.27
C CYS A 180 -0.55 -9.23 -5.76
N ASN A 181 0.00 -10.30 -5.18
CA ASN A 181 -0.04 -10.55 -3.76
C ASN A 181 1.10 -9.87 -2.98
N CYS A 182 1.94 -9.02 -3.60
CA CYS A 182 2.93 -8.28 -2.83
C CYS A 182 2.25 -7.27 -1.89
N ASN A 183 2.95 -6.92 -0.81
CA ASN A 183 2.41 -6.14 0.31
C ASN A 183 1.68 -4.84 -0.09
N ILE A 184 2.24 -4.04 -1.01
CA ILE A 184 1.63 -2.79 -1.49
C ILE A 184 0.42 -3.05 -2.37
N CYS A 185 0.47 -4.11 -3.19
CA CYS A 185 -0.59 -4.45 -4.13
C CYS A 185 -1.82 -4.97 -3.41
N GLN A 186 -1.63 -5.83 -2.40
CA GLN A 186 -2.73 -6.25 -1.54
C GLN A 186 -3.33 -5.06 -0.78
N ARG A 187 -2.49 -4.23 -0.16
CA ARG A 187 -2.92 -3.07 0.65
C ARG A 187 -3.78 -2.07 -0.13
N ASN A 188 -3.43 -1.83 -1.39
CA ASN A 188 -4.09 -0.85 -2.26
C ASN A 188 -5.02 -1.46 -3.31
N ALA A 189 -5.23 -2.78 -3.26
CA ALA A 189 -6.14 -3.54 -4.11
C ALA A 189 -5.94 -3.33 -5.61
N TYR A 190 -4.71 -3.17 -6.10
CA TYR A 190 -4.50 -2.85 -7.50
C TYR A 190 -4.99 -3.93 -8.45
N VAL A 191 -5.53 -3.50 -9.59
CA VAL A 191 -5.82 -4.34 -10.76
C VAL A 191 -5.11 -3.70 -11.95
N TRP A 192 -3.94 -4.19 -12.32
CA TRP A 192 -3.07 -3.54 -13.29
C TRP A 192 -3.38 -3.97 -14.72
N LEU A 193 -3.71 -3.00 -15.57
CA LEU A 193 -3.55 -3.08 -17.02
C LEU A 193 -2.14 -2.63 -17.38
N ARG A 194 -1.60 -3.10 -18.51
CA ARG A 194 -0.25 -2.74 -18.98
C ARG A 194 -0.26 -2.27 -20.45
N PRO A 195 -0.97 -1.18 -20.75
CA PRO A 195 -0.93 -0.56 -22.08
C PRO A 195 0.45 0.00 -22.39
N LYS A 196 0.71 0.31 -23.65
CA LYS A 196 1.88 1.08 -24.06
C LYS A 196 1.78 2.54 -23.58
N PRO A 197 2.89 3.24 -23.30
CA PRO A 197 2.87 4.61 -22.81
C PRO A 197 2.10 5.59 -23.68
N GLU A 198 2.21 5.49 -25.00
CA GLU A 198 1.52 6.37 -25.94
C GLU A 198 -0.01 6.26 -25.85
N HIS A 199 -0.56 5.17 -25.31
CA HIS A 199 -2.00 4.98 -25.20
C HIS A 199 -2.60 5.45 -23.87
N VAL A 200 -1.80 6.09 -23.01
CA VAL A 200 -2.24 6.54 -21.68
C VAL A 200 -1.95 8.01 -21.50
N VAL A 201 -2.98 8.78 -21.12
CA VAL A 201 -2.84 10.17 -20.70
C VAL A 201 -3.34 10.29 -19.26
N LEU A 202 -2.43 10.58 -18.33
CA LEU A 202 -2.77 10.97 -16.96
C LEU A 202 -2.78 12.49 -16.89
N SER A 203 -3.90 13.08 -16.45
CA SER A 203 -4.07 14.53 -16.41
C SER A 203 -4.52 15.01 -15.03
N GLY A 204 -3.98 16.14 -14.60
CA GLY A 204 -4.29 16.80 -13.34
C GLY A 204 -3.16 17.73 -12.91
N PRO A 205 -3.40 18.65 -11.97
CA PRO A 205 -2.34 19.46 -11.38
C PRO A 205 -1.24 18.57 -10.78
N GLU A 206 0.03 18.93 -10.98
CA GLU A 206 1.18 18.14 -10.51
C GLU A 206 1.19 18.00 -8.97
N ASP A 207 0.73 19.03 -8.26
CA ASP A 207 0.52 19.02 -6.82
C ASP A 207 -0.70 18.21 -6.37
N ALA A 208 -1.61 17.84 -7.27
CA ALA A 208 -2.69 16.87 -7.01
C ALA A 208 -2.23 15.40 -7.16
N ILE A 209 -1.10 15.14 -7.84
CA ILE A 209 -0.59 13.78 -8.12
C ILE A 209 0.51 13.37 -7.14
N GLY A 210 0.14 12.58 -6.13
CA GLY A 210 1.06 11.94 -5.21
C GLY A 210 1.86 10.85 -5.90
N ARG A 211 3.16 10.73 -5.56
CA ARG A 211 4.05 9.67 -6.03
C ARG A 211 4.66 8.96 -4.84
N TYR A 212 4.50 7.65 -4.79
CA TYR A 212 5.10 6.82 -3.75
C TYR A 212 6.13 5.86 -4.35
N VAL A 213 7.37 6.02 -3.90
CA VAL A 213 8.54 5.23 -4.31
C VAL A 213 9.03 4.41 -3.11
N PHE A 214 9.44 3.17 -3.36
CA PHE A 214 9.95 2.24 -2.37
C PHE A 214 10.81 1.16 -3.05
N ALA A 215 11.41 0.27 -2.24
CA ALA A 215 12.27 -0.82 -2.70
C ALA A 215 13.39 -0.32 -3.62
N ASP A 216 13.41 -0.73 -4.89
CA ASP A 216 14.44 -0.43 -5.87
C ASP A 216 14.46 1.04 -6.33
N GLY A 217 13.45 1.83 -5.98
CA GLY A 217 13.38 3.23 -6.38
C GLY A 217 12.95 3.45 -7.82
N LEU A 218 12.67 2.38 -8.58
CA LEU A 218 12.53 2.45 -10.03
C LEU A 218 11.09 2.75 -10.48
N THR A 219 10.10 2.58 -9.60
CA THR A 219 8.68 2.79 -9.93
C THR A 219 8.00 3.69 -8.90
N SER A 220 7.34 4.73 -9.40
CA SER A 220 6.42 5.57 -8.63
C SER A 220 5.00 5.03 -8.75
N LYS A 221 4.36 4.75 -7.62
CA LYS A 221 2.91 4.52 -7.57
C LYS A 221 2.20 5.86 -7.44
N THR A 222 1.39 6.20 -8.44
CA THR A 222 0.68 7.48 -8.44
C THR A 222 -0.68 7.36 -7.75
N PHE A 223 -1.09 8.44 -7.10
CA PHE A 223 -2.39 8.53 -6.46
C PHE A 223 -2.85 9.99 -6.37
N CYS A 224 -4.15 10.23 -6.27
CA CYS A 224 -4.65 11.56 -6.00
C CYS A 224 -4.39 11.96 -4.54
N ARG A 225 -3.70 13.10 -4.30
CA ARG A 225 -3.41 13.58 -2.93
C ARG A 225 -4.67 13.93 -2.13
N THR A 226 -5.77 14.28 -2.80
CA THR A 226 -7.05 14.65 -2.16
C THR A 226 -7.84 13.43 -1.68
N CYS A 227 -8.13 12.49 -2.58
CA CYS A 227 -9.02 11.35 -2.26
C CYS A 227 -8.29 10.01 -2.09
N GLY A 228 -6.98 9.98 -2.31
CA GLY A 228 -6.14 8.79 -2.13
C GLY A 228 -6.38 7.68 -3.15
N VAL A 229 -7.17 7.89 -4.21
CA VAL A 229 -7.39 6.88 -5.26
C VAL A 229 -6.08 6.69 -6.02
N ASN A 230 -5.66 5.42 -6.13
CA ASN A 230 -4.43 5.06 -6.80
C ASN A 230 -4.66 4.96 -8.32
N MET A 231 -3.84 5.64 -9.10
CA MET A 231 -4.09 5.88 -10.52
C MET A 231 -3.26 4.94 -11.41
N THR A 232 -1.93 5.10 -11.39
CA THR A 232 -1.02 4.48 -12.36
C THR A 232 0.30 4.07 -11.67
N ASN A 233 1.15 3.34 -12.38
CA ASN A 233 2.57 3.28 -12.06
C ASN A 233 3.35 4.04 -13.12
N ILE A 234 4.26 4.91 -12.69
CA ILE A 234 5.20 5.60 -13.57
C ILE A 234 6.59 5.00 -13.33
N ARG A 235 7.30 4.66 -14.40
CA ARG A 235 8.71 4.29 -14.29
C ARG A 235 9.52 5.56 -14.05
N ASN A 236 10.31 5.58 -12.99
CA ASN A 236 11.20 6.71 -12.72
C ASN A 236 12.31 6.70 -13.75
N GLU A 237 12.65 7.86 -14.29
CA GLU A 237 13.82 7.99 -15.16
C GLU A 237 15.07 8.03 -14.30
N LEU A 238 16.06 7.24 -14.70
CA LEU A 238 17.39 7.24 -14.11
C LEU A 238 18.40 7.78 -15.13
N PRO A 239 19.43 8.52 -14.67
CA PRO A 239 20.60 8.82 -15.47
C PRO A 239 21.22 7.55 -16.07
N GLU A 240 21.86 7.67 -17.22
CA GLU A 240 22.40 6.52 -17.95
C GLU A 240 23.45 5.76 -17.12
N GLU A 241 24.30 6.48 -16.39
CA GLU A 241 25.30 5.90 -15.49
C GLU A 241 24.66 5.06 -14.38
N GLU A 242 23.52 5.49 -13.83
CA GLU A 242 22.80 4.73 -12.80
C GLU A 242 22.16 3.47 -13.39
N VAL A 243 21.62 3.55 -14.61
CA VAL A 243 21.07 2.37 -15.31
C VAL A 243 22.16 1.34 -15.59
N LEU A 244 23.36 1.77 -15.96
CA LEU A 244 24.50 0.89 -16.21
C LEU A 244 25.05 0.26 -14.91
N ALA A 245 24.90 0.95 -13.78
CA ALA A 245 25.28 0.45 -12.45
C ALA A 245 24.29 -0.58 -11.86
N LEU A 246 23.07 -0.69 -12.41
CA LEU A 246 22.10 -1.71 -12.00
C LEU A 246 22.61 -3.12 -12.30
N SER A 247 22.20 -4.10 -11.47
CA SER A 247 22.37 -5.51 -11.82
C SER A 247 21.69 -5.81 -13.16
N GLU A 248 22.17 -6.83 -13.89
CA GLU A 248 21.60 -7.20 -15.18
C GLU A 248 20.08 -7.41 -15.09
N GLN A 249 19.63 -8.13 -14.06
CA GLN A 249 18.21 -8.35 -13.79
C GLN A 249 17.44 -7.04 -13.56
N ALA A 250 17.96 -6.14 -12.72
CA ALA A 250 17.30 -4.86 -12.42
C ALA A 250 17.24 -3.95 -13.66
N ARG A 251 18.29 -3.95 -14.49
CA ARG A 251 18.34 -3.24 -15.77
C ARG A 251 17.34 -3.81 -16.78
N GLN A 252 17.22 -5.13 -16.90
CA GLN A 252 16.19 -5.76 -17.73
C GLN A 252 14.78 -5.40 -17.26
N ILE A 253 14.52 -5.42 -15.96
CA ILE A 253 13.25 -4.99 -15.36
C ILE A 253 12.98 -3.51 -15.66
N TYR A 254 14.02 -2.66 -15.62
CA TYR A 254 13.93 -1.24 -15.95
C TYR A 254 13.47 -0.99 -17.39
N TRP A 255 14.12 -1.63 -18.36
CA TRP A 255 13.75 -1.45 -19.76
C TRP A 255 12.39 -2.07 -20.09
N ARG A 256 12.08 -3.26 -19.59
CA ARG A 256 10.73 -3.86 -19.74
C ARG A 256 9.66 -3.00 -19.11
N GLY A 257 9.95 -2.38 -17.97
CA GLY A 257 9.05 -1.45 -17.29
C GLY A 257 8.72 -0.23 -18.14
N LYS A 258 9.69 0.34 -18.87
CA LYS A 258 9.49 1.49 -19.77
C LYS A 258 8.59 1.18 -20.97
N ALA A 259 8.47 -0.09 -21.38
CA ALA A 259 7.60 -0.49 -22.48
C ALA A 259 6.10 -0.44 -22.14
N THR A 260 5.74 -0.19 -20.88
CA THR A 260 4.34 -0.15 -20.43
C THR A 260 4.08 1.02 -19.50
N TYR A 261 2.84 1.48 -19.47
CA TYR A 261 2.37 2.49 -18.52
C TYR A 261 1.23 1.89 -17.70
N PRO A 262 1.51 1.21 -16.57
CA PRO A 262 0.47 0.46 -15.88
C PRO A 262 -0.65 1.36 -15.34
N VAL A 263 -1.89 0.99 -15.67
CA VAL A 263 -3.12 1.68 -15.25
C VAL A 263 -3.86 0.81 -14.26
N ASN A 264 -4.33 1.38 -13.14
CA ASN A 264 -5.21 0.68 -12.23
C ASN A 264 -6.63 0.65 -12.82
N ALA A 265 -7.10 -0.50 -13.30
CA ALA A 265 -8.41 -0.66 -13.95
C ALA A 265 -9.58 -0.12 -13.12
N ARG A 266 -9.44 -0.08 -11.79
CA ARG A 266 -10.45 0.43 -10.87
C ARG A 266 -10.81 1.91 -11.08
N VAL A 267 -9.96 2.68 -11.75
CA VAL A 267 -10.21 4.11 -11.99
C VAL A 267 -10.99 4.37 -13.27
N LEU A 268 -11.11 3.37 -14.14
CA LEU A 268 -11.81 3.47 -15.42
C LEU A 268 -13.32 3.47 -15.21
N HIS A 269 -14.01 4.34 -15.92
CA HIS A 269 -15.46 4.47 -15.87
C HIS A 269 -16.10 3.34 -16.67
N GLY A 270 -17.15 2.73 -16.12
CA GLY A 270 -17.89 1.66 -16.80
C GLY A 270 -17.17 0.32 -16.92
N VAL A 271 -15.93 0.18 -16.42
CA VAL A 271 -15.19 -1.08 -16.45
C VAL A 271 -15.47 -1.88 -15.18
N ASP A 272 -16.08 -3.06 -15.34
CA ASP A 272 -16.27 -4.01 -14.25
C ASP A 272 -14.99 -4.84 -14.04
N VAL A 273 -14.18 -4.44 -13.06
CA VAL A 273 -12.95 -5.15 -12.71
C VAL A 273 -13.18 -6.58 -12.20
N GLY A 274 -14.40 -6.94 -11.80
CA GLY A 274 -14.78 -8.30 -11.42
C GLY A 274 -14.79 -9.25 -12.62
N LYS A 275 -15.12 -8.74 -13.81
CA LYS A 275 -15.29 -9.48 -15.06
C LYS A 275 -14.03 -9.60 -15.91
N LEU A 276 -12.99 -8.85 -15.59
CA LEU A 276 -11.72 -8.91 -16.31
C LEU A 276 -11.01 -10.25 -16.08
N LYS A 277 -10.45 -10.83 -17.15
CA LYS A 277 -9.54 -11.98 -17.05
C LYS A 277 -8.28 -11.55 -16.30
N LYS A 278 -7.98 -12.23 -15.18
CA LYS A 278 -6.88 -11.87 -14.30
C LYS A 278 -5.79 -12.92 -14.28
N VAL A 279 -4.54 -12.45 -14.30
CA VAL A 279 -3.37 -13.23 -13.91
C VAL A 279 -2.99 -12.85 -12.48
N LEU A 280 -2.91 -13.82 -11.59
CA LEU A 280 -2.38 -13.63 -10.26
C LEU A 280 -0.86 -13.73 -10.31
N PHE A 281 -0.18 -12.66 -9.92
CA PHE A 281 1.27 -12.62 -9.80
C PHE A 281 1.68 -12.84 -8.35
N ASP A 282 2.57 -13.82 -8.12
CA ASP A 282 3.17 -14.06 -6.81
C ASP A 282 4.33 -13.10 -6.55
N GLY A 283 4.03 -11.81 -6.45
CA GLY A 283 5.03 -10.79 -6.17
C GLY A 283 5.59 -10.85 -4.75
N ALA A 284 4.92 -11.51 -3.80
CA ALA A 284 5.46 -11.70 -2.46
C ALA A 284 6.69 -12.61 -2.47
N THR A 285 6.65 -13.70 -3.25
CA THR A 285 7.76 -14.65 -3.38
C THR A 285 8.74 -14.26 -4.48
N LEU A 286 8.24 -13.82 -5.65
CA LEU A 286 9.06 -13.59 -6.85
C LEU A 286 9.73 -12.22 -6.88
N MET A 287 9.24 -11.26 -6.09
CA MET A 287 9.86 -9.93 -5.95
C MET A 287 10.04 -9.62 -4.47
N PRO A 288 10.88 -10.40 -3.76
CA PRO A 288 11.06 -10.26 -2.33
C PRO A 288 11.60 -8.86 -2.05
N SER A 289 10.74 -8.00 -1.53
CA SER A 289 11.14 -6.67 -1.09
C SER A 289 11.82 -6.79 0.27
N THR A 290 12.75 -5.90 0.58
CA THR A 290 13.27 -5.68 1.95
C THR A 290 12.20 -5.16 2.93
N TYR A 291 10.95 -5.06 2.49
CA TYR A 291 9.85 -4.62 3.30
C TYR A 291 9.55 -5.61 4.43
N VAL A 292 9.64 -5.10 5.65
CA VAL A 292 9.21 -5.81 6.85
C VAL A 292 8.06 -5.03 7.46
N ASN A 293 6.94 -5.71 7.74
CA ASN A 293 5.84 -5.09 8.47
C ASN A 293 6.36 -4.55 9.82
N PRO A 294 6.00 -3.33 10.23
CA PRO A 294 6.39 -2.81 11.53
C PRO A 294 5.80 -3.68 12.66
N ASN A 295 6.64 -4.43 13.38
CA ASN A 295 6.26 -5.36 14.46
C ASN A 295 6.80 -4.85 15.82
N PRO A 296 6.03 -4.91 16.92
CA PRO A 296 6.50 -4.54 18.26
C PRO A 296 7.61 -5.49 18.77
N HIS A 297 7.66 -6.74 18.29
CA HIS A 297 8.65 -7.75 18.71
C HIS A 297 9.94 -7.74 17.87
N GLY A 298 10.21 -6.68 17.11
CA GLY A 298 11.37 -6.59 16.20
C GLY A 298 12.74 -6.87 16.85
N LYS A 299 12.85 -6.77 18.18
CA LYS A 299 14.04 -7.26 18.90
C LYS A 299 14.02 -8.78 19.11
N GLN A 300 12.92 -9.39 19.56
CA GLN A 300 12.83 -10.83 19.87
C GLN A 300 12.89 -11.74 18.63
N ALA A 301 12.29 -11.33 17.50
CA ALA A 301 12.34 -12.10 16.26
C ALA A 301 13.77 -12.17 15.67
N LEU A 302 14.56 -11.10 15.82
CA LEU A 302 15.96 -11.06 15.41
C LEU A 302 16.81 -12.06 16.24
N TRP A 303 16.58 -12.15 17.56
CA TRP A 303 17.26 -13.10 18.44
C TRP A 303 16.86 -14.57 18.21
N ALA A 304 15.65 -14.83 17.71
CA ALA A 304 15.22 -16.19 17.34
C ALA A 304 15.91 -16.66 16.04
N SER A 305 16.02 -15.78 15.04
CA SER A 305 16.73 -16.05 13.78
C SER A 305 18.24 -16.22 13.99
N ILE A 306 18.87 -15.40 14.84
CA ILE A 306 20.30 -15.51 15.19
C ILE A 306 20.59 -16.84 15.93
N ARG A 307 19.69 -17.30 16.81
CA ARG A 307 19.85 -18.60 17.50
C ARG A 307 19.72 -19.78 16.54
N HIS A 308 18.80 -19.70 15.58
CA HIS A 308 18.65 -20.74 14.56
C HIS A 308 19.87 -20.80 13.62
N HIS A 309 20.40 -19.65 13.19
CA HIS A 309 21.63 -19.60 12.39
C HIS A 309 22.87 -20.09 13.15
N ARG A 310 23.05 -19.75 14.44
CA ARG A 310 24.14 -20.31 15.25
C ARG A 310 24.05 -21.83 15.41
N SER A 311 22.85 -22.39 15.53
CA SER A 311 22.70 -23.85 15.59
C SER A 311 23.05 -24.54 14.26
N GLN A 312 22.73 -23.92 13.13
CA GLN A 312 23.07 -24.44 11.80
C GLN A 312 24.59 -24.31 11.53
N GLU A 313 25.22 -23.19 11.89
CA GLU A 313 26.67 -23.03 11.80
C GLU A 313 27.43 -24.03 12.68
N GLN A 314 26.94 -24.30 13.90
CA GLN A 314 27.56 -25.32 14.78
C GLN A 314 27.44 -26.73 14.22
N LEU A 315 26.31 -27.08 13.57
CA LEU A 315 26.13 -28.37 12.90
C LEU A 315 27.03 -28.53 11.68
N VAL A 316 27.16 -27.47 10.85
CA VAL A 316 28.04 -27.46 9.68
C VAL A 316 29.52 -27.51 10.09
N THR A 317 29.91 -26.80 11.16
CA THR A 317 31.29 -26.81 11.67
C THR A 317 31.67 -28.17 12.25
N ARG A 318 30.72 -28.87 12.88
CA ARG A 318 30.91 -30.24 13.38
C ARG A 318 31.08 -31.24 12.24
N ALA A 319 30.19 -31.19 11.24
CA ALA A 319 30.27 -32.05 10.05
C ALA A 319 31.58 -31.81 9.25
N TYR A 320 32.04 -30.56 9.16
CA TYR A 320 33.30 -30.24 8.50
C TYR A 320 34.50 -30.80 9.27
N ARG A 321 34.56 -30.65 10.60
CA ARG A 321 35.63 -31.22 11.44
C ARG A 321 35.68 -32.75 11.37
N ASP A 322 34.53 -33.41 11.40
CA ASP A 322 34.46 -34.88 11.30
C ASP A 322 34.98 -35.36 9.92
N SER A 323 34.67 -34.62 8.85
CA SER A 323 35.16 -34.90 7.50
C SER A 323 36.67 -34.65 7.30
N GLN A 324 37.26 -33.74 8.08
CA GLN A 324 38.69 -33.45 8.05
C GLN A 324 39.49 -34.48 8.87
N MET A 325 38.92 -35.00 9.96
CA MET A 325 39.51 -36.10 10.73
C MET A 325 39.56 -37.41 9.91
N GLN A 326 38.50 -37.74 9.18
CA GLN A 326 38.47 -38.94 8.32
C GLN A 326 39.48 -38.89 7.17
N ARG A 327 39.73 -37.70 6.61
CA ARG A 327 40.74 -37.49 5.54
C ARG A 327 42.19 -37.53 6.04
N ARG A 328 42.44 -37.16 7.30
CA ARG A 328 43.79 -37.27 7.91
C ARG A 328 44.19 -38.70 8.26
N ALA A 329 43.22 -39.61 8.44
CA ALA A 329 43.49 -41.02 8.72
C ALA A 329 43.91 -41.83 7.47
N SER A 330 43.83 -41.26 6.27
CA SER A 330 43.94 -42.00 5.00
C SER A 330 44.99 -41.47 4.00
N SER A 331 45.91 -40.60 4.43
CA SER A 331 46.98 -40.06 3.57
C SER A 331 48.36 -40.67 3.87
N PRO A 332 49.12 -41.18 2.88
CA PRO A 332 50.50 -41.65 3.08
C PRO A 332 51.44 -40.45 3.28
N GLY A 333 52.35 -40.53 4.25
CA GLY A 333 53.25 -39.44 4.62
C GLY A 333 54.39 -39.21 3.60
N PRO A 334 54.72 -37.94 3.27
CA PRO A 334 55.91 -37.62 2.48
C PRO A 334 57.12 -37.25 3.37
N PRO A 335 58.36 -37.32 2.83
CA PRO A 335 59.60 -37.41 3.60
C PRO A 335 60.16 -36.06 4.07
N SER A 336 61.08 -36.15 5.03
CA SER A 336 61.70 -35.04 5.78
C SER A 336 62.87 -34.36 5.05
N ARG A 337 63.02 -33.05 5.29
CA ARG A 337 64.24 -32.16 5.29
C ARG A 337 63.75 -30.71 5.09
N GLY A 338 64.29 -29.62 5.62
CA GLY A 338 65.48 -29.28 6.43
C GLY A 338 65.54 -27.74 6.52
N HIS A 339 66.15 -27.19 7.57
CA HIS A 339 66.20 -25.77 7.97
C HIS A 339 66.77 -24.73 6.98
N ARG A 340 66.29 -23.47 7.10
CA ARG A 340 67.02 -22.21 7.46
C ARG A 340 66.08 -20.99 7.27
N GLY A 341 65.84 -20.14 8.29
CA GLY A 341 66.51 -18.83 8.53
C GLY A 341 66.06 -17.77 7.51
N GLY A 342 65.33 -16.69 7.76
CA GLY A 342 65.21 -15.80 8.93
C GLY A 342 65.67 -14.40 8.49
N TYR A 343 64.78 -13.41 8.38
CA TYR A 343 65.02 -11.96 8.56
C TYR A 343 63.66 -11.23 8.60
N ALA A 344 63.48 -10.39 9.62
CA ALA A 344 62.30 -9.58 9.86
C ALA A 344 62.70 -8.10 9.89
N THR A 345 61.88 -7.23 9.28
CA THR A 345 61.89 -5.78 9.50
C THR A 345 60.47 -5.33 9.82
N SER A 346 60.33 -4.58 10.91
CA SER A 346 59.10 -4.00 11.42
C SER A 346 58.97 -2.55 10.97
N PHE A 347 57.76 -2.14 10.58
CA PHE A 347 57.35 -0.73 10.48
C PHE A 347 56.02 -0.54 11.21
N GLN A 348 55.99 0.42 12.14
CA GLN A 348 54.82 0.89 12.88
C GLN A 348 53.95 1.80 11.98
N ALA A 349 52.63 1.71 12.13
CA ALA A 349 51.68 2.70 11.61
C ALA A 349 50.90 3.32 12.79
N GLY A 350 50.94 4.65 12.85
CA GLY A 350 50.31 5.47 13.89
C GLY A 350 48.81 5.65 13.70
N ILE A 351 48.13 5.83 14.84
CA ILE A 351 46.69 6.11 14.98
C ILE A 351 46.50 7.63 15.01
N VAL A 352 45.58 8.16 14.19
CA VAL A 352 45.16 9.57 14.23
C VAL A 352 43.77 9.65 14.87
N GLN A 353 43.65 10.40 15.97
CA GLN A 353 42.39 10.85 16.56
C GLN A 353 42.04 12.25 16.01
N VAL A 354 40.74 12.53 15.87
CA VAL A 354 40.20 13.87 15.55
C VAL A 354 39.13 14.23 16.59
N PRO A 355 39.09 15.46 17.14
CA PRO A 355 38.27 15.80 18.30
C PRO A 355 36.87 16.34 17.95
N ALA A 356 36.02 16.39 18.97
CA ALA A 356 34.65 16.87 18.94
C ALA A 356 34.56 18.39 19.16
N GLU A 357 33.66 19.06 18.44
CA GLU A 357 33.22 20.43 18.72
C GLU A 357 31.69 20.52 18.75
N GLU A 358 31.20 21.21 19.78
CA GLU A 358 29.82 21.62 20.02
C GLU A 358 29.42 22.81 19.14
N THR A 359 28.17 22.88 18.69
CA THR A 359 27.50 24.17 18.42
C THR A 359 26.02 24.15 18.78
N ASN A 360 25.60 25.34 19.22
CA ASN A 360 24.39 25.68 19.96
C ASN A 360 23.11 25.82 19.11
N ALA A 361 21.99 25.86 19.84
CA ALA A 361 20.62 26.02 19.40
C ALA A 361 20.28 27.32 18.63
N ALA A 362 19.28 27.23 17.74
CA ALA A 362 18.42 28.35 17.37
C ALA A 362 16.97 27.88 17.14
N LYS A 363 16.07 28.39 17.99
CA LYS A 363 14.61 28.28 17.90
C LYS A 363 14.11 29.16 16.75
N ALA A 364 13.24 28.63 15.89
CA ALA A 364 12.42 29.42 14.98
C ALA A 364 10.94 29.16 15.27
N THR A 365 10.33 30.06 16.03
CA THR A 365 8.88 30.22 16.17
C THR A 365 8.33 30.92 14.92
N CYS A 366 7.40 30.30 14.21
CA CYS A 366 6.56 30.99 13.23
C CYS A 366 5.11 30.94 13.73
N GLY A 367 4.68 32.04 14.34
CA GLY A 367 3.28 32.31 14.67
C GLY A 367 2.62 32.99 13.49
N VAL A 368 1.61 32.34 12.89
CA VAL A 368 0.70 32.99 11.96
C VAL A 368 -0.62 33.23 12.68
N ARG A 369 -0.86 34.51 12.96
CA ARG A 369 -2.08 35.05 13.56
C ARG A 369 -3.11 35.20 12.44
N MET A 370 -4.12 34.33 12.40
CA MET A 370 -5.26 34.49 11.49
C MET A 370 -6.21 35.54 12.07
N LEU A 371 -6.17 36.75 11.51
CA LEU A 371 -7.24 37.74 11.64
C LEU A 371 -8.18 37.53 10.45
N VAL A 372 -9.35 36.95 10.72
CA VAL A 372 -10.46 36.92 9.77
C VAL A 372 -11.53 37.85 10.33
N THR A 373 -11.62 39.05 9.76
CA THR A 373 -12.78 39.94 9.86
C THR A 373 -13.58 39.79 8.57
N LEU A 374 -14.75 39.16 8.64
CA LEU A 374 -15.78 39.19 7.61
C LEU A 374 -16.77 40.31 7.94
N PRO A 375 -17.15 41.19 7.00
CA PRO A 375 -18.36 41.99 7.14
C PRO A 375 -19.59 41.19 6.69
N LEU A 376 -20.63 41.28 7.52
CA LEU A 376 -21.99 40.82 7.30
C LEU A 376 -22.72 41.75 6.33
N VAL A 377 -23.34 41.19 5.29
CA VAL A 377 -24.49 41.72 4.52
C VAL A 377 -25.20 40.44 4.00
N GLY A 378 -26.48 40.14 4.15
CA GLY A 378 -27.68 40.93 4.46
C GLY A 378 -28.69 40.73 3.31
N GLY A 379 -29.78 39.98 3.54
CA GLY A 379 -30.98 39.83 2.69
C GLY A 379 -30.83 38.89 1.47
N ASP A 380 -31.80 38.10 1.01
CA ASP A 380 -33.23 38.01 1.32
C ASP A 380 -33.81 36.63 0.96
N ASP A 381 -34.96 36.36 1.56
CA ASP A 381 -35.90 35.25 1.40
C ASP A 381 -36.17 34.80 -0.04
N LEU A 382 -36.45 33.49 -0.21
CA LEU A 382 -37.63 33.03 -0.94
C LEU A 382 -38.03 31.60 -0.52
N ALA A 383 -39.30 31.50 -0.14
CA ALA A 383 -39.93 30.38 0.51
C ALA A 383 -40.38 29.24 -0.43
N SER A 384 -40.50 28.06 0.20
CA SER A 384 -41.54 27.05 -0.01
C SER A 384 -41.61 26.30 -1.34
N LYS A 385 -41.39 24.98 -1.26
CA LYS A 385 -42.40 23.99 -1.70
C LYS A 385 -42.13 22.64 -1.01
N GLN A 386 -43.07 22.30 -0.12
CA GLN A 386 -43.20 20.99 0.53
C GLN A 386 -43.69 19.96 -0.50
N GLY A 387 -43.09 18.78 -0.49
CA GLY A 387 -43.58 17.57 -1.15
C GLY A 387 -43.17 16.37 -0.30
N GLY A 388 -44.16 15.70 0.29
CA GLY A 388 -43.99 14.74 1.38
C GLY A 388 -43.19 13.48 1.02
N ILE A 389 -42.43 13.00 1.99
CA ILE A 389 -41.74 11.71 1.97
C ILE A 389 -42.56 10.74 2.84
N LEU A 390 -43.10 9.70 2.21
CA LEU A 390 -43.68 8.55 2.89
C LEU A 390 -42.55 7.72 3.51
N ALA A 391 -42.58 7.61 4.84
CA ALA A 391 -41.68 6.78 5.62
C ALA A 391 -42.07 5.31 5.49
N GLY A 392 -41.25 4.53 4.80
CA GLY A 392 -41.22 3.07 4.91
C GLY A 392 -40.15 2.65 5.90
N LYS A 393 -40.56 2.12 7.06
CA LYS A 393 -39.68 1.44 8.01
C LYS A 393 -39.07 0.21 7.35
N VAL A 394 -37.76 0.04 7.50
CA VAL A 394 -37.07 -1.23 7.25
C VAL A 394 -36.37 -1.58 8.56
N ASP A 395 -36.86 -2.66 9.18
CA ASP A 395 -36.27 -3.23 10.40
C ASP A 395 -34.95 -3.94 10.05
N TRP A 396 -33.96 -3.78 10.92
CA TRP A 396 -32.56 -4.21 10.74
C TRP A 396 -32.28 -5.61 11.27
#